data_AF-A0A2E8WEE2-F1
#
_entry.id   AF-A0A2E8WEE2-F1
#
_cell.length_a   1.000
_cell.length_b   1.000
_cell.length_c   1.000
_cell.angle_alpha   90.00
_cell.angle_beta   90.00
_cell.angle_gamma   90.00
#
_symmetry.space_group_name_H-M   'P 1'
#
loop_
_entity.id
_entity.type
_entity.pdbx_description
1 polymer ?
#
loop_
_entity_poly.entity_id
_entity_poly.type
_entity_poly.pdbx_seq_one_letter_code
_entity_poly.pdbx_strand_id
1 'polypeptide(L)'
;MKITDIKATPSLCPENRNWSLLRIDTDEGIPGFGEWVGAPVSELRNQLVGKDPRNVNEIHHDTLWRMQGRGAGVETALWDLKGKAVGEPMHRVLGGKLHDCIRMYCDCHAGAFWT
;
A
#
# COMPACT_ATOMS: atom_id res chain seq x y z
N MET A 1 12.25 13.52 4.51
CA MET A 1 11.01 13.12 3.85
C MET A 1 9.88 13.11 4.85
N LYS A 2 8.74 13.69 4.49
CA LYS A 2 7.51 13.74 5.27
C LYS A 2 6.31 13.47 4.38
N ILE A 3 5.30 12.82 4.93
CA ILE A 3 4.00 12.64 4.27
C ILE A 3 3.29 13.99 4.16
N THR A 4 2.82 14.35 2.97
CA THR A 4 2.10 15.60 2.72
C THR A 4 0.62 15.39 2.45
N ASP A 5 0.23 14.25 1.87
CA ASP A 5 -1.17 13.91 1.64
C ASP A 5 -1.34 12.39 1.45
N ILE A 6 -2.57 11.92 1.62
CA ILE A 6 -2.99 10.54 1.37
C ILE A 6 -4.27 10.58 0.54
N LYS A 7 -4.30 9.87 -0.59
CA LYS A 7 -5.45 9.84 -1.51
C LYS A 7 -5.86 8.40 -1.72
N ALA A 8 -7.15 8.19 -1.98
CA ALA A 8 -7.66 6.91 -2.46
C ALA A 8 -8.55 7.13 -3.68
N THR A 9 -8.50 6.22 -4.63
CA THR A 9 -9.46 6.19 -5.74
C THR A 9 -10.85 5.81 -5.21
N PRO A 10 -11.92 6.14 -5.96
CA PRO A 10 -13.17 5.42 -5.82
C PRO A 10 -12.95 3.90 -5.96
N SER A 11 -13.94 3.13 -5.51
CA SER A 11 -13.97 1.68 -5.73
C SER A 11 -13.84 1.39 -7.24
N LEU A 12 -12.88 0.54 -7.60
CA LEU A 12 -12.60 0.14 -8.98
C LEU A 12 -13.53 -0.97 -9.47
N CYS A 13 -14.10 -1.76 -8.54
CA CYS A 13 -15.04 -2.82 -8.87
C CYS A 13 -16.10 -2.96 -7.76
N PRO A 14 -17.06 -2.02 -7.69
CA PRO A 14 -18.03 -1.99 -6.61
C PRO A 14 -18.93 -3.24 -6.55
N GLU A 15 -19.04 -3.98 -7.67
CA GLU A 15 -19.91 -5.15 -7.81
C GLU A 15 -19.30 -6.47 -7.31
N ASN A 16 -17.97 -6.55 -7.14
CA ASN A 16 -17.29 -7.79 -6.73
C ASN A 16 -16.65 -7.64 -5.35
N ARG A 17 -15.63 -6.79 -5.26
CA ARG A 17 -14.95 -6.44 -4.02
C ARG A 17 -14.55 -4.98 -4.12
N ASN A 18 -14.97 -4.17 -3.15
CA ASN A 18 -14.68 -2.74 -3.09
C ASN A 18 -13.18 -2.45 -2.93
N TRP A 19 -12.42 -2.64 -4.01
CA TRP A 19 -11.00 -2.40 -4.09
C TRP A 19 -10.76 -0.97 -4.56
N SER A 20 -9.95 -0.24 -3.81
CA SER A 20 -9.43 1.07 -4.20
C SER A 20 -7.91 1.03 -4.23
N LEU A 21 -7.31 1.97 -4.94
CA LEU A 21 -5.88 2.22 -4.85
C LEU A 21 -5.64 3.42 -3.93
N LEU A 22 -4.62 3.32 -3.08
CA LEU A 22 -4.15 4.38 -2.20
C LEU A 22 -2.81 4.91 -2.67
N ARG A 23 -2.63 6.22 -2.53
CA ARG A 23 -1.40 6.94 -2.83
C ARG A 23 -1.02 7.81 -1.65
N ILE A 24 0.24 7.73 -1.22
CA ILE A 24 0.86 8.60 -0.23
C ILE A 24 1.79 9.57 -0.98
N ASP A 25 1.56 10.87 -0.84
CA ASP A 25 2.41 11.92 -1.39
C ASP A 25 3.39 12.42 -0.32
N THR A 26 4.59 12.85 -0.74
CA THR A 26 5.64 13.37 0.15
C THR A 26 6.17 14.74 -0.29
N ASP A 27 6.81 15.44 0.65
CA ASP A 27 7.51 16.70 0.41
C ASP A 27 8.69 16.60 -0.58
N GLU A 28 9.31 15.43 -0.68
CA GLU A 28 10.40 15.14 -1.64
C GLU A 28 9.90 14.64 -3.01
N GLY A 29 8.58 14.61 -3.25
CA GLY A 29 8.00 14.18 -4.52
C GLY A 29 8.09 12.67 -4.83
N ILE A 30 8.38 11.83 -3.82
CA ILE A 30 8.45 10.36 -3.96
C ILE A 30 7.13 9.74 -3.47
N PRO A 31 6.22 9.31 -4.37
CA PRO A 31 4.95 8.73 -3.97
C PRO A 31 5.05 7.24 -3.64
N GLY A 32 4.25 6.79 -2.67
CA GLY A 32 4.01 5.38 -2.37
C GLY A 32 2.61 4.93 -2.79
N PHE A 33 2.48 3.69 -3.28
CA PHE A 33 1.20 3.11 -3.72
C PHE A 33 0.87 1.82 -2.98
N GLY A 34 -0.41 1.62 -2.70
CA GLY A 34 -0.92 0.40 -2.08
C GLY A 34 -2.39 0.16 -2.40
N GLU A 35 -2.91 -0.99 -2.00
CA GLU A 35 -4.33 -1.35 -2.16
C GLU A 35 -5.11 -0.97 -0.91
N TRP A 36 -6.26 -0.31 -1.08
CA TRP A 36 -7.08 0.15 0.03
C TRP A 36 -8.48 -0.48 -0.05
N VAL A 37 -8.86 -1.16 1.02
CA VAL A 37 -10.16 -1.83 1.15
C VAL A 37 -10.97 -1.19 2.28
N GLY A 38 -10.72 0.11 2.54
CA GLY A 38 -11.05 0.74 3.81
C GLY A 38 -11.93 2.00 3.74
N ALA A 39 -12.14 2.54 4.93
CA ALA A 39 -12.88 3.76 5.26
C ALA A 39 -12.35 5.02 4.53
N PRO A 40 -13.01 6.19 4.68
CA PRO A 40 -12.46 7.45 4.19
C PRO A 40 -11.03 7.68 4.71
N VAL A 41 -10.12 8.12 3.82
CA VAL A 41 -8.72 8.36 4.18
C VAL A 41 -8.50 9.60 5.06
N SER A 42 -9.56 10.31 5.45
CA SER A 42 -9.47 11.51 6.29
C SER A 42 -8.82 11.23 7.64
N GLU A 43 -9.16 10.11 8.28
CA GLU A 43 -8.56 9.74 9.57
C GLU A 43 -7.07 9.39 9.41
N LEU A 44 -6.71 8.68 8.34
CA LEU A 44 -5.32 8.39 7.99
C LEU A 44 -4.51 9.68 7.77
N ARG A 45 -5.08 10.67 7.05
CA ARG A 45 -4.42 11.97 6.86
C ARG A 45 -4.09 12.62 8.20
N ASN A 46 -5.07 12.65 9.11
CA ASN A 46 -4.90 13.26 10.43
C ASN A 46 -3.80 12.58 11.26
N GLN A 47 -3.62 11.27 11.11
CA GLN A 47 -2.65 10.49 11.87
C GLN A 47 -1.24 10.50 11.26
N LEU A 48 -1.13 10.58 9.93
CA LEU A 48 0.11 10.28 9.21
C LEU A 48 0.78 11.49 8.55
N VAL A 49 0.04 12.54 8.20
CA VAL A 49 0.63 13.74 7.58
C VAL A 49 1.66 14.36 8.53
N GLY A 50 2.85 14.69 7.99
CA GLY A 50 3.99 15.20 8.74
C GLY A 50 4.94 14.15 9.31
N LYS A 51 4.54 12.87 9.39
CA LYS A 51 5.42 11.77 9.81
C LYS A 51 6.44 11.41 8.71
N ASP A 52 7.57 10.86 9.11
CA ASP A 52 8.55 10.29 8.19
C ASP A 52 8.06 8.91 7.70
N PRO A 53 7.72 8.75 6.41
CA PRO A 53 7.18 7.50 5.88
C PRO A 53 8.18 6.34 5.91
N ARG A 54 9.48 6.60 6.12
CA ARG A 54 10.53 5.57 6.11
C ARG A 54 10.59 4.79 7.42
N ASN A 55 10.00 5.33 8.51
CA ASN A 55 9.85 4.64 9.79
C ASN A 55 8.59 3.77 9.82
N VAL A 56 8.54 2.76 8.95
CA VAL A 56 7.37 1.89 8.76
C VAL A 56 6.94 1.21 10.06
N ASN A 57 7.90 0.75 10.88
CA ASN A 57 7.60 0.05 12.13
C ASN A 57 6.89 0.93 13.16
N GLU A 58 7.29 2.21 13.30
CA GLU A 58 6.60 3.16 14.18
C GLU A 58 5.15 3.37 13.70
N ILE A 59 4.97 3.65 12.41
CA ILE A 59 3.63 3.87 11.84
C ILE A 59 2.77 2.61 11.99
N HIS A 60 3.36 1.43 11.76
CA HIS A 60 2.68 0.16 11.95
C HIS A 60 2.21 -0.01 13.39
N HIS A 61 3.12 0.11 14.34
CA HIS A 61 2.84 -0.13 15.74
C HIS A 61 1.84 0.87 16.32
N ASP A 62 2.02 2.17 16.02
CA ASP A 62 1.20 3.22 16.61
C ASP A 62 -0.19 3.34 15.96
N THR A 63 -0.28 3.01 14.68
CA THR A 63 -1.48 3.25 13.86
C THR A 63 -2.02 1.98 13.23
N LEU A 64 -1.25 1.32 12.35
CA LEU A 64 -1.79 0.30 11.45
C LEU A 64 -2.19 -1.01 12.16
N TRP A 65 -1.49 -1.37 13.24
CA TRP A 65 -1.79 -2.55 14.05
C TRP A 65 -3.23 -2.52 14.60
N ARG A 66 -3.70 -1.33 14.98
CA ARG A 66 -5.04 -1.11 15.52
C ARG A 66 -6.14 -1.26 14.45
N MET A 67 -5.76 -1.27 13.18
CA MET A 67 -6.68 -1.39 12.04
C MET A 67 -6.99 -2.85 11.66
N GLN A 68 -6.46 -3.85 12.40
CA GLN A 68 -6.78 -5.27 12.24
C GLN A 68 -6.63 -5.75 10.78
N GLY A 69 -5.49 -5.45 10.15
CA GLY A 69 -5.19 -5.84 8.77
C GLY A 69 -5.70 -4.87 7.69
N ARG A 70 -6.63 -3.97 8.00
CA ARG A 70 -7.10 -2.94 7.04
C ARG A 70 -6.01 -1.93 6.68
N GLY A 71 -4.97 -1.81 7.51
CA GLY A 71 -3.81 -0.94 7.27
C GLY A 71 -2.76 -1.53 6.32
N ALA A 72 -2.90 -2.78 5.86
CA ALA A 72 -1.89 -3.45 5.01
C ALA A 72 -1.60 -2.67 3.72
N GLY A 73 -2.60 -2.02 3.15
CA GLY A 73 -2.47 -1.11 2.00
C GLY A 73 -1.56 0.07 2.25
N VAL A 74 -1.72 0.69 3.42
CA VAL A 74 -0.90 1.83 3.85
C VAL A 74 0.53 1.37 4.05
N GLU A 75 0.74 0.25 4.74
CA GLU A 75 2.07 -0.32 4.93
C GLU A 75 2.76 -0.66 3.60
N THR A 76 2.02 -1.23 2.65
CA THR A 76 2.51 -1.51 1.29
C THR A 76 2.97 -0.21 0.61
N ALA A 77 2.20 0.86 0.70
CA ALA A 77 2.57 2.17 0.16
C ALA A 77 3.81 2.77 0.82
N LEU A 78 3.98 2.59 2.14
CA LEU A 78 5.18 3.04 2.86
C LEU A 78 6.42 2.25 2.40
N TRP A 79 6.31 0.95 2.19
CA TRP A 79 7.40 0.13 1.66
C TRP A 79 7.75 0.47 0.22
N ASP A 80 6.76 0.64 -0.66
CA ASP A 80 6.97 1.08 -2.06
C ASP A 80 7.74 2.41 -2.11
N LEU A 81 7.30 3.38 -1.30
CA LEU A 81 7.99 4.66 -1.14
C LEU A 81 9.41 4.48 -0.61
N LYS A 82 9.62 3.63 0.41
CA LYS A 82 10.95 3.37 0.98
C LYS A 82 11.91 2.75 -0.05
N GLY A 83 11.42 1.81 -0.87
CA GLY A 83 12.18 1.24 -1.99
C GLY A 83 12.59 2.30 -3.02
N LYS A 84 11.65 3.16 -3.42
CA LYS A 84 11.92 4.30 -4.32
C LYS A 84 12.93 5.28 -3.72
N ALA A 85 12.84 5.57 -2.42
CA ALA A 85 13.75 6.49 -1.74
C ALA A 85 15.20 5.98 -1.71
N VAL A 86 15.40 4.65 -1.71
CA VAL A 86 16.73 4.04 -1.78
C VAL A 86 17.14 3.65 -3.21
N GLY A 87 16.26 3.83 -4.20
CA GLY A 87 16.52 3.52 -5.61
C GLY A 87 16.60 2.03 -5.92
N GLU A 88 16.05 1.15 -5.08
CA GLU A 88 16.14 -0.30 -5.24
C GLU A 88 14.74 -0.95 -5.26
N PRO A 89 14.53 -1.99 -6.09
CA PRO A 89 13.32 -2.80 -6.01
C PRO A 89 13.21 -3.50 -4.65
N MET A 90 11.98 -3.68 -4.16
CA MET A 90 11.73 -4.18 -2.80
C MET A 90 12.38 -5.54 -2.50
N HIS A 91 12.45 -6.45 -3.46
CA HIS A 91 13.11 -7.73 -3.23
C HIS A 91 14.61 -7.59 -2.91
N ARG A 92 15.31 -6.55 -3.39
CA ARG A 92 16.71 -6.27 -3.01
C ARG A 92 16.80 -5.67 -1.62
N VAL A 93 15.88 -4.76 -1.28
CA VAL A 93 15.76 -4.20 0.08
C VAL A 93 15.52 -5.31 1.11
N LEU A 94 14.80 -6.37 0.72
CA LEU A 94 14.46 -7.53 1.55
C LEU A 94 15.50 -8.67 1.51
N GLY A 95 16.69 -8.44 0.94
CA GLY A 95 17.80 -9.40 0.99
C GLY A 95 18.16 -10.07 -0.34
N GLY A 96 17.53 -9.69 -1.45
CA GLY A 96 17.84 -10.18 -2.80
C GLY A 96 16.83 -11.19 -3.33
N LYS A 97 16.97 -11.52 -4.62
CA LYS A 97 16.10 -12.51 -5.28
C LYS A 97 16.61 -13.94 -5.04
N LEU A 98 15.69 -14.88 -4.83
CA LEU A 98 15.94 -16.32 -4.89
C LEU A 98 15.65 -16.91 -6.28
N HIS A 99 14.78 -16.25 -7.05
CA HIS A 99 14.30 -16.72 -8.33
C HIS A 99 14.38 -15.60 -9.38
N ASP A 100 14.77 -15.95 -10.60
CA ASP A 100 14.73 -15.03 -11.75
C ASP A 100 13.32 -14.88 -12.33
N CYS A 101 12.47 -15.89 -12.14
CA CYS A 101 11.08 -15.91 -12.58
C CYS A 101 10.21 -16.57 -11.51
N ILE A 102 8.99 -16.07 -11.31
CA ILE A 102 8.00 -16.66 -10.42
C ILE A 102 6.99 -17.46 -11.25
N ARG A 103 6.80 -18.74 -10.92
CA ARG A 103 5.78 -19.57 -11.57
C ARG A 103 4.39 -19.05 -11.18
N MET A 104 3.60 -18.64 -12.15
CA MET A 104 2.24 -18.18 -11.94
C MET A 104 1.23 -19.31 -12.17
N TYR A 105 0.12 -19.28 -11.43
CA TYR A 105 -1.09 -20.02 -11.74
C TYR A 105 -2.24 -19.01 -11.78
N CYS A 106 -3.18 -19.20 -12.71
CA CYS A 106 -4.38 -18.37 -12.78
C CYS A 106 -5.54 -19.16 -12.16
N ASP A 107 -6.10 -18.64 -11.07
CA ASP A 107 -7.36 -19.14 -10.52
C ASP A 107 -8.50 -18.74 -11.47
N CYS A 108 -9.38 -19.69 -11.80
CA CYS A 108 -10.51 -19.44 -12.69
C CYS A 108 -11.75 -18.87 -11.98
N HIS A 109 -11.61 -18.42 -10.72
CA HIS A 109 -12.73 -18.10 -9.83
C HIS A 109 -13.70 -19.29 -9.69
N ALA A 110 -14.80 -19.16 -8.95
CA ALA A 110 -15.84 -20.19 -8.94
C ALA A 110 -16.36 -20.36 -10.38
N GLY A 111 -15.92 -21.43 -11.05
CA GLY A 111 -16.02 -21.58 -12.51
C GLY A 111 -17.38 -21.16 -13.10
N ALA A 112 -17.31 -20.39 -14.18
CA ALA A 112 -18.39 -20.11 -15.14
C ALA A 112 -19.77 -19.75 -14.57
N PHE A 113 -19.96 -18.48 -14.24
CA PHE A 113 -21.25 -17.78 -14.44
C PHE A 113 -21.01 -16.46 -15.18
N TRP A 114 -20.50 -16.57 -16.40
CA TRP A 114 -20.55 -15.51 -17.41
C TRP A 114 -21.49 -16.00 -18.51
N THR A 115 -22.79 -15.86 -18.29
CA THR A 115 -23.86 -15.92 -19.31
C THR A 115 -24.83 -14.80 -19.04
#